data_AF-A0A9D4R4K1-F1
#
_entry.id   AF-A0A9D4R4K1-F1
#
_cell.length_a   1.000
_cell.length_b   1.000
_cell.length_c   1.000
_cell.angle_alpha   90.00
_cell.angle_beta   90.00
_cell.angle_gamma   90.00
#
_symmetry.space_group_name_H-M   'P 1'
#
loop_
_entity.id
_entity.type
_entity.pdbx_description
1 polymer ?
#
loop_
_entity_poly.entity_id
_entity_poly.type
_entity_poly.pdbx_seq_one_letter_code
_entity_poly.pdbx_strand_id
1 'polypeptide(L)'
;MLCDVLTGAAGTCIGQRSFQSHFKPYWESGLREYHKQMRHNRSQWCLAGRPRNKTNTECMSFKAAKRDFRRAHRKAASEHMMQLNREIDESVEMNTNDFWKQVNTRRMAYNCNMSTSGIKFGEIVYRDQKAITEQWGFYFERLYSPSNSEHFDSKWRDHVSQNLGQLPEALIPDSNATVMPEDIERCIRSCPKGKAP
;
A
#
# COMPACT_ATOMS: atom_id res chain seq x y z
N MET A 1 19.53 -16.44 1.54
CA MET A 1 19.75 -16.38 0.08
C MET A 1 18.47 -16.00 -0.68
N LEU A 2 17.43 -16.84 -0.78
CA LEU A 2 16.21 -16.48 -1.54
C LEU A 2 15.46 -15.26 -0.97
N CYS A 3 15.37 -15.16 0.36
CA CYS A 3 14.76 -14.01 1.03
C CYS A 3 15.53 -12.71 0.78
N ASP A 4 16.86 -12.76 0.66
CA ASP A 4 17.69 -11.57 0.45
C ASP A 4 17.53 -11.04 -0.98
N VAL A 5 17.41 -11.95 -1.95
CA VAL A 5 17.12 -11.63 -3.36
C VAL A 5 15.72 -11.03 -3.51
N LEU A 6 14.70 -11.63 -2.88
CA LEU A 6 13.33 -11.11 -2.91
C LEU A 6 13.22 -9.74 -2.21
N THR A 7 13.96 -9.54 -1.13
CA THR A 7 13.97 -8.24 -0.42
C THR A 7 14.71 -7.17 -1.22
N GLY A 8 15.80 -7.53 -1.92
CA GLY A 8 16.54 -6.64 -2.82
C GLY A 8 15.73 -6.23 -4.05
N ALA A 9 15.02 -7.19 -4.67
CA ALA A 9 14.12 -6.92 -5.80
C ALA A 9 12.91 -6.08 -5.36
N ALA A 10 12.32 -6.37 -4.21
CA ALA A 10 11.25 -5.54 -3.65
C ALA A 10 11.72 -4.10 -3.38
N GLY A 11 12.96 -3.91 -2.92
CA GLY A 11 13.52 -2.57 -2.67
C GLY A 11 13.78 -1.73 -3.91
N THR A 12 13.93 -2.36 -5.09
CA THR A 12 14.17 -1.70 -6.37
C THR A 12 12.89 -1.51 -7.18
N CYS A 13 11.94 -2.45 -7.11
CA CYS A 13 10.69 -2.39 -7.86
C CYS A 13 9.57 -1.64 -7.13
N ILE A 14 9.53 -1.69 -5.79
CA ILE A 14 8.50 -0.99 -5.02
C ILE A 14 9.02 0.40 -4.70
N GLY A 15 8.48 1.41 -5.40
CA GLY A 15 8.81 2.81 -5.13
C GLY A 15 8.74 3.10 -3.63
N GLN A 16 9.87 3.50 -3.04
CA GLN A 16 9.89 3.86 -1.63
C GLN A 16 9.01 5.09 -1.46
N ARG A 17 7.80 4.90 -0.91
CA ARG A 17 6.88 5.99 -0.61
C ARG A 17 7.62 7.00 0.27
N SER A 18 8.02 8.12 -0.32
CA SER A 18 8.56 9.23 0.42
C SER A 18 7.46 9.84 1.28
N PHE A 19 7.85 10.43 2.40
CA PHE A 19 6.92 11.18 3.22
C PHE A 19 6.37 12.36 2.41
N GLN A 20 5.08 12.35 2.12
CA GLN A 20 4.38 13.44 1.47
C GLN A 20 3.89 14.39 2.56
N SER A 21 4.45 15.60 2.61
CA SER A 21 4.12 16.60 3.64
C SER A 21 2.64 16.94 3.69
N HIS A 22 1.95 16.95 2.54
CA HIS A 22 0.52 17.25 2.47
C HIS A 22 -0.37 16.20 3.14
N PHE A 23 0.09 14.95 3.32
CA PHE A 23 -0.69 13.94 4.07
C PHE A 23 -0.57 14.11 5.59
N LYS A 24 0.46 14.80 6.08
CA LYS A 24 0.63 15.15 7.50
C LYS A 24 1.29 16.52 7.63
N PRO A 25 0.53 17.61 7.41
CA PRO A 25 1.07 18.98 7.46
C PRO A 25 1.70 19.32 8.82
N TYR A 26 1.21 18.70 9.90
CA TYR A 26 1.73 18.82 11.27
C TYR A 26 3.06 18.08 11.54
N TRP A 27 3.69 17.51 10.51
CA TRP A 27 4.94 16.76 10.65
C TRP A 27 6.19 17.67 10.63
N GLU A 28 6.36 18.42 11.72
CA GLU A 28 7.42 19.41 11.88
C GLU A 28 8.77 18.84 12.36
N SER A 29 9.79 19.71 12.44
CA SER A 29 11.16 19.37 12.85
C SER A 29 11.22 18.68 14.22
N GLY A 30 10.42 19.13 15.19
CA GLY A 30 10.35 18.49 16.51
C GLY A 30 9.89 17.03 16.44
N LEU A 31 8.85 16.74 15.66
CA LEU A 31 8.35 15.37 15.48
C LEU A 31 9.31 14.50 14.70
N ARG A 32 10.05 15.08 13.74
CA ARG A 32 11.13 14.40 13.01
C ARG A 32 12.24 13.95 13.95
N GLU A 33 12.60 14.76 14.95
CA GLU A 33 13.64 14.40 15.91
C GLU A 33 13.20 13.24 16.81
N TYR A 34 11.99 13.30 17.37
CA TYR A 34 11.42 12.17 18.12
C TYR A 34 11.36 10.88 17.27
N HIS A 35 11.00 11.00 15.99
CA HIS A 35 10.97 9.86 15.08
C HIS A 35 12.38 9.32 14.79
N LYS A 36 13.38 10.19 14.60
CA LYS A 36 14.79 9.82 14.41
C LYS A 36 15.33 9.10 15.64
N GLN A 37 15.10 9.63 16.84
CA GLN A 37 15.49 9.02 18.10
C GLN A 37 14.82 7.65 18.32
N MET A 38 13.52 7.53 18.03
CA MET A 38 12.81 6.26 18.10
C MET A 38 13.41 5.22 17.14
N ARG A 39 13.75 5.62 15.90
CA ARG A 39 14.39 4.72 14.92
C ARG A 39 15.79 4.31 15.36
N HIS A 40 16.58 5.24 15.89
CA HIS A 40 17.90 4.96 16.44
C HIS A 40 17.83 3.93 17.58
N ASN A 41 16.97 4.15 18.58
CA ASN A 41 16.81 3.22 19.70
C ASN A 41 16.26 1.86 19.26
N ARG A 42 15.38 1.83 18.24
CA ARG A 42 14.94 0.57 17.63
C ARG A 42 16.12 -0.18 17.01
N SER A 43 17.03 0.51 16.34
CA SER A 43 18.24 -0.09 15.76
C SER A 43 19.11 -0.71 16.84
N GLN A 44 19.42 0.05 17.90
CA GLN A 44 20.21 -0.44 19.04
C GLN A 44 19.57 -1.67 19.71
N TRP A 45 18.25 -1.63 19.94
CA TRP A 45 17.52 -2.78 20.47
C TRP A 45 17.55 -4.00 19.55
N CYS A 46 17.56 -3.80 18.22
CA CYS A 46 17.69 -4.89 17.27
C CYS A 46 19.12 -5.48 17.27
N LEU A 47 20.14 -4.64 17.34
CA LEU A 47 21.55 -5.06 17.45
C LEU A 47 21.81 -5.86 18.73
N ALA A 48 21.15 -5.51 19.82
CA ALA A 48 21.22 -6.24 21.10
C ALA A 48 20.46 -7.59 21.10
N GLY A 49 19.89 -8.03 19.97
CA GLY A 49 19.16 -9.31 19.88
C GLY A 49 17.68 -9.23 20.28
N ARG A 50 17.08 -8.03 20.26
CA ARG A 50 15.66 -7.78 20.61
C ARG A 50 15.26 -8.29 22.02
N PRO A 51 16.06 -8.02 23.06
CA PRO A 51 15.79 -8.48 24.41
C PRO A 51 14.43 -7.98 24.90
N ARG A 52 13.63 -8.86 25.51
CA ARG A 52 12.29 -8.52 26.04
C ARG A 52 12.29 -8.23 27.55
N ASN A 53 13.42 -8.40 28.21
CA ASN A 53 13.57 -8.28 29.65
C ASN A 53 13.41 -6.81 30.09
N LYS A 54 12.71 -6.58 31.20
CA LYS A 54 12.50 -5.23 31.75
C LYS A 54 13.76 -4.60 32.35
N THR A 55 14.80 -5.40 32.56
CA THR A 55 16.11 -4.97 33.06
C THR A 55 17.06 -4.52 31.96
N ASN A 56 16.73 -4.79 30.69
CA ASN A 56 17.60 -4.45 29.57
C ASN A 56 17.40 -2.98 29.15
N THR A 57 18.49 -2.22 29.16
CA THR A 57 18.53 -0.78 28.91
C THR A 57 18.06 -0.41 27.50
N GLU A 58 18.39 -1.22 26.49
CA GLU A 58 18.07 -0.97 25.09
C GLU A 58 16.56 -1.13 24.83
N CYS A 59 15.95 -2.16 25.43
CA CYS A 59 14.50 -2.37 25.39
C CYS A 59 13.74 -1.22 26.06
N MET A 60 14.22 -0.79 27.24
CA MET A 60 13.61 0.32 27.99
C MET A 60 13.74 1.65 27.24
N SER A 61 14.94 1.94 26.72
CA SER A 61 15.22 3.14 25.92
C SER A 61 14.39 3.21 24.64
N PHE A 62 14.20 2.08 23.95
CA PHE A 62 13.31 2.02 22.79
C PHE A 62 11.84 2.25 23.17
N LYS A 63 11.35 1.61 24.25
CA LYS A 63 9.97 1.79 24.71
C LYS A 63 9.70 3.23 25.16
N ALA A 64 10.64 3.87 25.84
CA ALA A 64 10.57 5.28 26.23
C ALA A 64 10.47 6.17 24.99
N ALA A 65 11.43 6.09 24.05
CA ALA A 65 11.41 6.88 22.82
C ALA A 65 10.14 6.66 21.99
N LYS A 66 9.62 5.43 21.91
CA LYS A 66 8.36 5.11 21.24
C LYS A 66 7.15 5.76 21.91
N ARG A 67 7.13 5.79 23.24
CA ARG A 67 6.07 6.46 24.01
C ARG A 67 6.11 7.96 23.80
N ASP A 68 7.31 8.55 23.84
CA ASP A 68 7.50 9.99 23.71
C ASP A 68 7.14 10.47 22.30
N PHE A 69 7.58 9.73 21.27
CA PHE A 69 7.13 9.96 19.89
C PHE A 69 5.61 9.88 19.74
N ARG A 70 4.94 8.88 20.32
CA ARG A 70 3.47 8.77 20.26
C ARG A 70 2.78 9.93 20.96
N ARG A 71 3.33 10.41 22.08
CA ARG A 71 2.82 11.57 22.81
C ARG A 71 2.96 12.84 21.96
N ALA A 72 4.16 13.10 21.43
CA ALA A 72 4.42 14.24 20.56
C ALA A 72 3.56 14.21 19.29
N HIS A 73 3.41 13.04 18.65
CA HIS A 73 2.58 12.88 17.47
C HIS A 73 1.11 13.19 17.73
N ARG A 74 0.55 12.67 18.84
CA ARG A 74 -0.85 12.96 19.20
C ARG A 74 -1.05 14.43 19.54
N LYS A 75 -0.08 15.05 20.23
CA LYS A 75 -0.10 16.47 20.55
C LYS A 75 -0.12 17.31 19.27
N ALA A 76 0.84 17.12 18.36
CA ALA A 76 0.92 17.86 17.10
C ALA A 76 -0.34 17.67 16.22
N ALA A 77 -0.87 16.45 16.15
CA ALA A 77 -2.11 16.19 15.42
C ALA A 77 -3.33 16.91 16.05
N SER A 78 -3.41 16.94 17.39
CA SER A 78 -4.47 17.65 18.11
C SER A 78 -4.35 19.16 17.93
N GLU A 79 -3.15 19.72 18.07
CA GLU A 79 -2.90 21.16 17.90
C GLU A 79 -3.24 21.61 16.49
N HIS A 80 -2.84 20.84 15.47
CA HIS A 80 -3.22 21.12 14.09
C HIS A 80 -4.74 21.07 13.88
N MET A 81 -5.44 20.10 14.48
CA MET A 81 -6.91 20.03 14.38
C MET A 81 -7.58 21.21 15.09
N MET A 82 -7.06 21.62 16.26
CA MET A 82 -7.55 22.80 16.98
C MET A 82 -7.34 24.08 16.18
N GLN A 83 -6.15 24.25 15.58
CA GLN A 83 -5.85 25.39 14.71
C GLN A 83 -6.80 25.45 13.51
N LEU A 84 -7.00 24.32 12.85
CA LEU A 84 -7.96 24.18 11.77
C LEU A 84 -9.40 24.53 12.18
N ASN A 85 -9.84 24.14 13.38
CA ASN A 85 -11.18 24.50 13.87
C ASN A 85 -11.28 25.99 14.18
N ARG A 86 -10.24 26.55 14.80
CA ARG A 86 -10.17 27.98 15.07
C ARG A 86 -10.25 28.82 13.79
N GLU A 87 -9.57 28.40 12.72
CA GLU A 87 -9.66 29.08 11.41
C GLU A 87 -11.08 29.04 10.83
N ILE A 88 -11.82 27.95 11.06
CA ILE A 88 -13.25 27.89 10.69
C ILE A 88 -14.04 28.88 11.53
N ASP A 89 -13.86 28.88 12.84
CA ASP A 89 -14.60 29.76 13.76
C ASP A 89 -14.34 31.25 13.45
N GLU A 90 -13.09 31.63 13.19
CA GLU A 90 -12.71 32.99 12.76
C GLU A 90 -13.31 33.35 11.38
N SER A 91 -13.39 32.39 10.46
CA SER A 91 -13.98 32.62 9.14
C SER A 91 -15.49 32.87 9.17
N VAL A 92 -16.20 32.43 10.22
CA VAL A 92 -17.64 32.74 10.40
C VAL A 92 -17.86 34.25 10.47
N GLU A 93 -16.99 34.95 11.20
CA GLU A 93 -17.13 36.38 11.48
C GLU A 93 -16.61 37.26 10.33
N MET A 94 -15.61 36.78 9.58
CA MET A 94 -14.94 37.57 8.54
C MET A 94 -15.47 37.34 7.12
N ASN A 95 -15.77 36.09 6.75
CA ASN A 95 -16.22 35.76 5.39
C ASN A 95 -17.02 34.44 5.34
N THR A 96 -18.34 34.58 5.22
CA THR A 96 -19.28 33.44 5.17
C THR A 96 -19.01 32.48 4.00
N ASN A 97 -18.47 32.97 2.87
CA ASN A 97 -18.13 32.10 1.74
C ASN A 97 -16.92 31.21 2.04
N ASP A 98 -15.90 31.77 2.71
CA ASP A 98 -14.71 31.00 3.11
C ASP A 98 -15.05 29.97 4.18
N PHE A 99 -15.93 30.31 5.12
CA PHE A 99 -16.49 29.37 6.09
C PHE A 99 -17.11 28.15 5.40
N TRP A 100 -18.07 28.37 4.48
CA TRP A 100 -18.72 27.27 3.77
C TRP A 100 -17.76 26.47 2.89
N LYS A 101 -16.75 27.12 2.28
CA LYS A 101 -15.71 26.43 1.52
C LYS A 101 -14.90 25.49 2.42
N GLN A 102 -14.47 25.94 3.59
CA GLN A 102 -13.72 25.13 4.56
C GLN A 102 -14.55 23.97 5.12
N VAL A 103 -15.81 24.22 5.50
CA VAL A 103 -16.76 23.21 5.98
C VAL A 103 -17.03 22.14 4.91
N ASN A 104 -17.32 22.57 3.67
CA ASN A 104 -17.63 21.64 2.58
C ASN A 104 -16.42 20.78 2.19
N THR A 105 -15.21 21.34 2.19
CA THR A 105 -13.98 20.59 1.89
C THR A 105 -13.77 19.45 2.89
N ARG A 106 -14.06 19.68 4.19
CA ARG A 106 -13.97 18.63 5.22
C ARG A 106 -15.10 17.60 5.12
N ARG A 107 -16.32 18.03 4.80
CA ARG A 107 -17.45 17.11 4.58
C ARG A 107 -17.18 16.17 3.41
N MET A 108 -16.57 16.67 2.34
CA MET A 108 -16.15 15.85 1.20
C MET A 108 -15.06 14.84 1.60
N ALA A 109 -14.11 15.20 2.47
CA ALA A 109 -13.10 14.27 2.98
C ALA A 109 -13.69 13.14 3.87
N TYR A 110 -14.78 13.41 4.59
CA TYR A 110 -15.52 12.37 5.30
C TYR A 110 -16.33 11.49 4.33
N ASN A 111 -16.97 12.10 3.33
CA ASN A 111 -17.79 11.41 2.35
C ASN A 111 -16.96 10.61 1.32
N CYS A 112 -15.71 11.01 1.03
CA CYS A 112 -14.81 10.25 0.15
C CYS A 112 -14.32 8.95 0.81
N ASN A 113 -14.38 8.84 2.15
CA ASN A 113 -14.17 7.58 2.85
C ASN A 113 -15.41 6.66 2.81
N MET A 114 -16.55 7.12 2.28
CA MET A 114 -17.81 6.38 2.19
C MET A 114 -18.24 6.05 0.75
N SER A 115 -17.59 6.63 -0.27
CA SER A 115 -17.77 6.20 -1.66
C SER A 115 -16.53 5.43 -2.13
N THR A 116 -16.38 4.21 -1.64
CA THR A 116 -15.67 3.19 -2.39
C THR A 116 -16.38 3.06 -3.74
N SER A 117 -15.66 3.28 -4.83
CA SER A 117 -16.15 3.03 -6.18
C SER A 117 -16.74 1.62 -6.22
N GLY A 118 -18.06 1.52 -6.47
CA GLY A 118 -18.73 0.22 -6.56
C GLY A 118 -18.35 -0.49 -7.86
N ILE A 119 -18.26 -1.81 -7.81
CA ILE A 119 -18.09 -2.62 -9.01
C ILE A 119 -19.46 -3.07 -9.51
N LYS A 120 -19.68 -2.96 -10.82
CA LYS A 120 -20.93 -3.39 -11.46
C LYS A 120 -20.74 -4.79 -12.03
N PHE A 121 -21.51 -5.76 -11.55
CA PHE A 121 -21.63 -7.10 -12.14
C PHE A 121 -23.06 -7.27 -12.63
N GLY A 122 -23.23 -7.41 -13.95
CA GLY A 122 -24.56 -7.37 -14.57
C GLY A 122 -25.24 -6.02 -14.35
N GLU A 123 -26.45 -6.01 -13.78
CA GLU A 123 -27.20 -4.78 -13.44
C GLU A 123 -27.01 -4.32 -11.99
N ILE A 124 -26.31 -5.11 -11.16
CA ILE A 124 -26.17 -4.84 -9.73
C ILE A 124 -24.82 -4.17 -9.45
N VAL A 125 -24.85 -3.14 -8.59
CA VAL A 125 -23.64 -2.42 -8.13
C VAL A 125 -23.32 -2.83 -6.70
N TYR A 126 -22.14 -3.44 -6.53
CA TYR A 126 -21.64 -3.88 -5.23
C TYR A 126 -20.64 -2.86 -4.68
N ARG A 127 -20.88 -2.40 -3.44
CA ARG A 127 -20.01 -1.44 -2.73
C ARG A 127 -19.37 -2.02 -1.46
N ASP A 128 -19.91 -3.12 -0.96
CA ASP A 128 -19.36 -3.83 0.20
C ASP A 128 -18.13 -4.65 -0.17
N GLN A 129 -17.09 -4.62 0.67
CA GLN A 129 -15.80 -5.27 0.40
C GLN A 129 -15.92 -6.79 0.27
N LYS A 130 -16.73 -7.43 1.13
CA LYS A 130 -16.94 -8.88 1.10
C LYS A 130 -17.68 -9.27 -0.17
N ALA A 131 -18.75 -8.54 -0.49
CA ALA A 131 -19.52 -8.77 -1.70
C ALA A 131 -18.67 -8.57 -2.98
N ILE A 132 -17.83 -7.52 -3.04
CA ILE A 132 -16.90 -7.29 -4.16
C ILE A 132 -15.95 -8.49 -4.32
N THR A 133 -15.41 -9.01 -3.21
CA THR A 133 -14.47 -10.14 -3.22
C THR A 133 -15.14 -11.42 -3.73
N GLU A 134 -16.35 -11.70 -3.26
CA GLU A 134 -17.15 -12.85 -3.71
C GLU A 134 -17.47 -12.77 -5.20
N GLN A 135 -17.87 -11.60 -5.71
CA GLN A 135 -18.18 -11.43 -7.13
C GLN A 135 -16.96 -11.60 -8.04
N TRP A 136 -15.78 -11.18 -7.59
CA TRP A 136 -14.53 -11.51 -8.29
C TRP A 136 -14.26 -13.01 -8.32
N GLY A 137 -14.55 -13.71 -7.21
CA GLY A 137 -14.49 -15.17 -7.15
C GLY A 137 -15.35 -15.81 -8.23
N PHE A 138 -16.64 -15.44 -8.29
CA PHE A 138 -17.58 -15.97 -9.29
C PHE A 138 -17.19 -15.62 -10.72
N TYR A 139 -16.67 -14.40 -10.94
CA TYR A 139 -16.22 -13.98 -12.27
C TYR A 139 -15.09 -14.87 -12.80
N PHE A 140 -14.06 -15.08 -11.99
CA PHE A 140 -12.93 -15.92 -12.38
C PHE A 140 -13.29 -17.40 -12.43
N GLU A 141 -14.11 -17.88 -11.49
CA GLU A 141 -14.64 -19.25 -11.54
C GLU A 141 -15.38 -19.50 -12.86
N ARG A 142 -16.22 -18.58 -13.31
CA ARG A 142 -16.91 -18.67 -14.60
C ARG A 142 -15.97 -18.61 -15.80
N LEU A 143 -14.92 -17.79 -15.73
CA LEU A 143 -13.90 -17.67 -16.79
C LEU A 143 -13.07 -18.94 -16.96
N TYR A 144 -12.73 -19.59 -15.85
CA TYR A 144 -11.86 -20.77 -15.82
C TYR A 144 -12.64 -22.09 -15.76
N SER A 145 -13.96 -22.03 -15.56
CA SER A 145 -14.83 -23.20 -15.71
C SER A 145 -14.82 -23.64 -17.18
N PRO A 146 -14.42 -24.89 -17.48
CA PRO A 146 -14.54 -25.44 -18.83
C PRO A 146 -15.98 -25.29 -19.29
N SER A 147 -16.20 -24.68 -20.47
CA SER A 147 -17.56 -24.55 -20.97
C SER A 147 -18.08 -25.95 -21.31
N ASN A 148 -19.31 -26.29 -20.88
CA ASN A 148 -20.02 -27.49 -21.33
C ASN A 148 -20.53 -27.35 -22.79
N SER A 149 -19.93 -26.49 -23.59
CA SER A 149 -20.24 -26.31 -25.00
C SER A 149 -19.82 -27.57 -25.76
N GLU A 150 -20.66 -28.05 -26.68
CA GLU A 150 -20.29 -29.12 -27.62
C GLU A 150 -19.05 -28.76 -28.46
N HIS A 151 -18.75 -27.47 -28.60
CA HIS A 151 -17.58 -26.96 -29.32
C HIS A 151 -16.38 -26.72 -28.41
N PHE A 152 -16.45 -27.08 -27.14
CA PHE A 152 -15.30 -26.98 -26.26
C PHE A 152 -14.26 -28.03 -26.66
N ASP A 153 -13.09 -27.55 -27.09
CA ASP A 153 -12.00 -28.41 -27.51
C ASP A 153 -11.33 -29.08 -26.30
N SER A 154 -11.97 -30.15 -25.85
CA SER A 154 -11.48 -31.02 -24.78
C SER A 154 -10.10 -31.61 -25.10
N LYS A 155 -9.83 -31.89 -26.39
CA LYS A 155 -8.52 -32.39 -26.82
C LYS A 155 -7.42 -31.35 -26.64
N TRP A 156 -7.67 -30.09 -26.97
CA TRP A 156 -6.73 -29.00 -26.71
C TRP A 156 -6.50 -28.79 -25.21
N ARG A 157 -7.56 -28.83 -24.41
CA ARG A 157 -7.46 -28.70 -22.94
C ARG A 157 -6.61 -29.81 -22.33
N ASP A 158 -6.80 -31.06 -22.77
CA ASP A 158 -6.01 -32.20 -22.30
C ASP A 158 -4.56 -32.13 -22.82
N HIS A 159 -4.34 -31.70 -24.05
CA HIS A 159 -3.00 -31.45 -24.62
C HIS A 159 -2.23 -30.38 -23.82
N VAL A 160 -2.84 -29.23 -23.52
CA VAL A 160 -2.23 -28.17 -22.73
C VAL A 160 -1.96 -28.63 -21.30
N SER A 161 -2.88 -29.40 -20.69
CA SER A 161 -2.70 -29.94 -19.35
C SER A 161 -1.55 -30.95 -19.28
N GLN A 162 -1.40 -31.79 -20.30
CA GLN A 162 -0.30 -32.75 -20.41
C GLN A 162 1.05 -32.04 -20.63
N ASN A 163 1.09 -31.02 -21.49
CA ASN A 163 2.30 -30.22 -21.72
C ASN A 163 2.70 -29.39 -20.49
N LEU A 164 1.74 -28.84 -19.74
CA LEU A 164 2.00 -28.12 -18.49
C LEU A 164 2.52 -29.04 -17.37
N GLY A 165 2.10 -30.30 -17.35
CA GLY A 165 2.66 -31.31 -16.46
C GLY A 165 4.13 -31.67 -16.75
N GLN A 166 4.57 -31.50 -18.01
CA GLN A 166 5.96 -31.75 -18.46
C GLN A 166 6.87 -30.51 -18.38
N LEU A 167 6.27 -29.31 -18.24
CA LEU A 167 6.98 -28.03 -18.20
C LEU A 167 7.99 -27.86 -17.04
N PRO A 168 7.78 -28.42 -15.82
CA PRO A 168 8.76 -28.30 -14.74
C PRO A 168 10.09 -29.01 -15.04
N GLU A 169 10.08 -30.07 -15.87
CA GLU A 169 11.29 -30.81 -16.25
C GLU A 169 12.00 -30.18 -17.47
N ALA A 170 11.29 -29.41 -18.29
CA ALA A 170 11.83 -28.75 -19.48
C ALA A 170 12.40 -27.34 -19.21
N LEU A 171 12.03 -26.71 -18.10
CA LEU A 171 12.57 -25.40 -17.69
C LEU A 171 13.90 -25.57 -16.98
N ILE A 172 14.97 -25.81 -17.75
CA ILE A 172 16.32 -25.54 -17.28
C ILE A 172 16.47 -24.01 -17.27
N PRO A 173 16.70 -23.34 -16.13
CA PRO A 173 16.99 -21.92 -16.12
C PRO A 173 18.24 -21.68 -16.97
N ASP A 174 18.08 -20.96 -18.08
CA ASP A 174 19.20 -20.62 -18.96
C ASP A 174 20.11 -19.62 -18.25
N SER A 175 21.21 -20.13 -17.69
CA SER A 175 22.26 -19.36 -17.03
C SER A 175 22.93 -18.35 -17.96
N ASN A 176 22.74 -18.47 -19.29
CA ASN A 176 23.37 -17.64 -20.31
C ASN A 176 22.40 -16.62 -20.94
N ALA A 177 21.13 -16.62 -20.55
CA ALA A 177 20.16 -15.63 -21.00
C ALA A 177 20.52 -14.25 -20.42
N THR A 178 21.39 -13.54 -21.13
CA THR A 178 21.84 -12.21 -20.74
C THR A 178 20.82 -11.22 -21.29
N VAL A 179 19.92 -10.77 -20.43
CA VAL A 179 18.96 -9.71 -20.80
C VAL A 179 19.74 -8.39 -20.85
N MET A 180 19.87 -7.83 -22.04
CA MET A 180 20.53 -6.55 -22.24
C MET A 180 19.68 -5.40 -21.64
N PRO A 181 20.28 -4.45 -20.91
CA PRO A 181 19.55 -3.33 -20.31
C PRO A 181 18.69 -2.54 -21.31
N GLU A 182 19.13 -2.44 -22.57
CA GLU A 182 18.43 -1.72 -23.62
C GLU A 182 17.10 -2.37 -24.00
N ASP A 183 17.00 -3.70 -23.91
CA ASP A 183 15.77 -4.43 -24.21
C ASP A 183 14.75 -4.27 -23.08
N ILE A 184 15.22 -4.19 -21.83
CA ILE A 184 14.37 -3.87 -20.67
C ILE A 184 13.81 -2.45 -20.80
N GLU A 185 14.65 -1.47 -21.12
CA GLU A 185 14.19 -0.09 -21.33
C GLU A 185 13.18 0.02 -22.48
N ARG A 186 13.43 -0.68 -23.60
CA ARG A 186 12.51 -0.71 -24.74
C ARG A 186 11.16 -1.27 -24.32
N CYS A 187 11.15 -2.36 -23.56
CA CYS A 187 9.93 -2.96 -23.04
C CYS A 187 9.17 -2.01 -22.11
N ILE A 188 9.86 -1.39 -21.15
CA ILE A 188 9.25 -0.43 -20.20
C ILE A 188 8.64 0.76 -20.94
N ARG A 189 9.34 1.31 -21.95
CA ARG A 189 8.83 2.45 -22.74
C ARG A 189 7.63 2.08 -23.60
N SER A 190 7.55 0.83 -24.04
CA SER A 190 6.42 0.32 -24.84
C SER A 190 5.16 0.06 -24.01
N CYS A 191 5.27 0.01 -22.68
CA CYS A 191 4.12 -0.21 -21.80
C CYS A 191 3.23 1.06 -21.72
N PRO A 192 1.90 0.93 -21.81
CA PRO A 192 0.97 2.04 -21.64
C PRO A 192 1.16 2.72 -20.26
N LYS A 193 1.42 4.02 -20.28
CA LYS A 193 1.58 4.80 -19.04
C LYS A 193 0.29 4.74 -18.21
N GLY A 194 0.40 4.25 -16.99
CA GLY A 194 -0.71 4.11 -16.04
C GLY A 194 -1.02 2.67 -15.61
N LYS A 195 -0.40 1.66 -16.23
CA LYS A 195 -0.42 0.26 -15.74
C LYS A 195 0.95 -0.40 -15.86
N ALA A 196 1.83 -0.05 -14.94
CA ALA A 196 2.94 -0.88 -14.49
C ALA A 196 3.22 -0.49 -13.02
N PRO A 197 3.65 -1.45 -12.17
CA PRO A 197 3.38 -1.53 -10.74
C PRO A 197 3.98 -0.41 -9.87
#